data_AF-A0A7V4F188-F1
#
_entry.id   AF-A0A7V4F188-F1
#
_cell.length_a   1.000
_cell.length_b   1.000
_cell.length_c   1.000
_cell.angle_alpha   90.00
_cell.angle_beta   90.00
_cell.angle_gamma   90.00
#
_symmetry.space_group_name_H-M   'P 1'
#
loop_
_entity.id
_entity.type
_entity.pdbx_description
1 polymer ?
#
loop_
_entity_poly.entity_id
_entity_poly.type
_entity_poly.pdbx_seq_one_letter_code
_entity_poly.pdbx_strand_id
1 'polypeptide(L)'
;MRYGIIIITLLFPVFLFSQNTPGIISNLNQNQPGKGVVKVNHNQSVDNILEKHIQLNKKNNTVQGFRIRIFSDSGQQAREKANAMRGKFLEAYPDVTSYMVYNTPNFKVYIGDYRTKSEALKMYKQIQKAFPKAFIVSDKINPPKL
;
A
#
# COMPACT_ATOMS: atom_id res chain seq x y z
N MET A 1 31.20 -56.65 -7.94
CA MET A 1 31.51 -55.22 -7.64
C MET A 1 31.78 -54.55 -8.98
N ARG A 2 31.05 -53.57 -9.51
CA ARG A 2 30.38 -52.41 -8.92
C ARG A 2 29.15 -52.07 -9.78
N TYR A 3 28.08 -51.68 -9.10
CA TYR A 3 26.77 -51.36 -9.64
C TYR A 3 26.82 -50.21 -10.65
N GLY A 4 26.29 -50.44 -11.85
CA GLY A 4 25.94 -49.38 -12.79
C GLY A 4 24.74 -48.63 -12.22
N ILE A 5 24.99 -47.44 -11.68
CA ILE A 5 23.97 -46.56 -11.12
C ILE A 5 23.25 -45.89 -12.30
N ILE A 6 22.15 -46.49 -12.73
CA ILE A 6 21.18 -45.84 -13.63
C ILE A 6 20.37 -44.88 -12.75
N ILE A 7 20.77 -43.60 -12.74
CA ILE A 7 19.95 -42.52 -12.20
C ILE A 7 18.85 -42.25 -13.23
N ILE A 8 17.73 -42.97 -13.11
CA ILE A 8 16.44 -42.47 -13.58
C ILE A 8 16.03 -41.43 -12.54
N THR A 9 16.52 -40.20 -12.70
CA THR A 9 15.87 -39.03 -12.10
C THR A 9 14.54 -38.89 -12.78
N LEU A 10 13.55 -39.49 -12.11
CA LEU A 10 12.13 -39.31 -12.26
C LEU A 10 11.83 -37.84 -12.62
N LEU A 11 11.69 -37.58 -13.92
CA LEU A 11 11.22 -36.33 -14.47
C LEU A 11 9.71 -36.29 -14.24
N PHE A 12 9.29 -36.30 -12.98
CA PHE A 12 7.91 -36.00 -12.62
C PHE A 12 7.75 -34.51 -12.93
N PRO A 13 6.93 -34.12 -13.92
CA PRO A 13 6.61 -32.73 -14.09
C PRO A 13 5.95 -32.30 -12.79
N VAL A 14 6.61 -31.39 -12.07
CA VAL A 14 5.97 -30.60 -11.02
C VAL A 14 4.88 -29.85 -11.76
N PHE A 15 3.65 -30.36 -11.68
CA PHE A 15 2.48 -29.63 -12.11
C PHE A 15 2.43 -28.38 -11.24
N LEU A 16 2.94 -27.27 -11.77
CA LEU A 16 2.73 -25.95 -11.22
C LEU A 16 1.24 -25.67 -11.38
N PHE A 17 0.45 -26.05 -10.37
CA PHE A 17 -0.92 -25.60 -10.28
C PHE A 17 -0.89 -24.09 -10.13
N SER A 18 -1.31 -23.37 -11.17
CA SER A 18 -1.67 -21.97 -11.06
C SER A 18 -2.77 -21.88 -10.00
N GLN A 19 -2.50 -21.20 -8.89
CA GLN A 19 -3.52 -20.96 -7.87
C GLN A 19 -4.50 -19.92 -8.39
N ASN A 20 -5.56 -20.37 -9.06
CA ASN A 20 -6.73 -19.54 -9.30
C ASN A 20 -7.45 -19.38 -7.96
N THR A 21 -7.23 -18.24 -7.30
CA THR A 21 -7.96 -17.90 -6.07
C THR A 21 -9.41 -17.61 -6.46
N PRO A 22 -10.39 -18.38 -5.96
CA PRO A 22 -11.80 -18.13 -6.27
C PRO A 22 -12.18 -16.71 -5.84
N GLY A 23 -13.00 -16.03 -6.65
CA GLY A 23 -13.54 -14.72 -6.32
C GLY A 23 -14.30 -14.70 -4.99
N ILE A 24 -14.52 -13.52 -4.40
CA ILE A 24 -15.20 -13.38 -3.10
C ILE A 24 -16.60 -14.02 -3.14
N ILE A 25 -17.32 -13.85 -4.24
CA ILE A 25 -18.69 -14.35 -4.40
C ILE A 25 -18.76 -15.88 -4.46
N SER A 26 -17.80 -16.53 -5.12
CA SER A 26 -17.75 -18.01 -5.14
C SER A 26 -17.41 -18.58 -3.76
N ASN A 27 -16.57 -17.89 -2.98
CA ASN A 27 -16.32 -18.26 -1.59
C ASN A 27 -17.56 -18.10 -0.69
N LEU A 28 -18.38 -17.07 -0.91
CA LEU A 28 -19.61 -16.85 -0.13
C LEU A 28 -20.70 -17.89 -0.43
N ASN A 29 -20.80 -18.34 -1.68
CA ASN A 29 -21.76 -19.37 -2.09
C ASN A 29 -21.32 -20.79 -1.70
N GLN A 30 -20.08 -20.98 -1.21
CA GLN A 30 -19.59 -22.28 -0.81
C GLN A 30 -20.12 -22.65 0.58
N ASN A 31 -20.83 -23.78 0.67
CA ASN A 31 -21.27 -24.32 1.95
C ASN A 31 -20.07 -24.76 2.79
N GLN A 32 -19.89 -24.13 3.96
CA GLN A 32 -18.87 -24.50 4.94
C GLN A 32 -19.56 -25.10 6.20
N PRO A 33 -19.14 -26.29 6.68
CA PRO A 33 -19.69 -26.88 7.90
C PRO A 33 -19.56 -25.92 9.09
N GLY A 34 -20.65 -25.73 9.85
CA GLY A 34 -20.68 -24.81 10.99
C GLY A 34 -20.88 -23.33 10.65
N LYS A 35 -21.06 -22.98 9.37
CA LYS A 35 -21.45 -21.63 8.92
C LYS A 35 -22.82 -21.64 8.25
N GLY A 36 -23.52 -20.50 8.30
CA GLY A 36 -24.78 -20.32 7.59
C GLY A 36 -24.60 -20.34 6.07
N VAL A 37 -25.61 -20.82 5.35
CA VAL A 37 -25.64 -20.83 3.88
C VAL A 37 -26.02 -19.44 3.36
N VAL A 38 -25.12 -18.80 2.62
CA VAL A 38 -25.40 -17.53 1.95
C VAL A 38 -25.51 -17.81 0.45
N LYS A 39 -26.67 -17.51 -0.15
CA LYS A 39 -26.88 -17.61 -1.59
C LYS A 39 -27.01 -16.22 -2.18
N VAL A 40 -25.97 -15.77 -2.89
CA VAL A 40 -25.95 -14.46 -3.55
C VAL A 40 -26.46 -14.61 -4.98
N ASN A 41 -27.70 -14.19 -5.23
CA ASN A 41 -28.28 -14.18 -6.58
C ASN A 41 -28.02 -12.84 -7.26
N HIS A 42 -27.31 -12.85 -8.38
CA HIS A 42 -26.94 -11.66 -9.15
C HIS A 42 -26.59 -12.08 -10.59
N ASN A 43 -26.52 -11.12 -11.49
CA ASN A 43 -26.20 -11.35 -12.90
C ASN A 43 -24.68 -11.57 -13.08
N GLN A 44 -24.29 -12.48 -13.96
CA GLN A 44 -22.90 -12.75 -14.34
C GLN A 44 -22.13 -11.49 -14.77
N SER A 45 -22.79 -10.49 -15.36
CA SER A 45 -22.14 -9.22 -15.69
C SER A 45 -21.63 -8.46 -14.46
N VAL A 46 -22.33 -8.58 -13.33
CA VAL A 46 -21.93 -7.95 -12.05
C VAL A 46 -20.69 -8.63 -11.49
N ASP A 47 -20.61 -9.97 -11.58
CA ASP A 47 -19.41 -10.73 -11.20
C ASP A 47 -18.18 -10.25 -11.96
N ASN A 48 -18.28 -10.15 -13.28
CA ASN A 48 -17.17 -9.73 -14.13
C ASN A 48 -16.69 -8.30 -13.80
N ILE A 49 -17.63 -7.39 -13.52
CA ILE A 49 -17.29 -6.01 -13.13
C ILE A 49 -16.65 -5.97 -11.76
N LEU A 50 -17.19 -6.72 -10.80
CA LEU A 50 -16.65 -6.79 -9.43
C LEU A 50 -15.25 -7.38 -9.43
N GLU A 51 -15.02 -8.49 -10.13
CA GLU A 51 -13.71 -9.11 -10.24
C GLU A 51 -12.72 -8.14 -10.90
N LYS A 52 -13.10 -7.50 -12.01
CA LYS A 52 -12.27 -6.47 -12.66
C LYS A 52 -11.94 -5.33 -11.69
N HIS A 53 -12.91 -4.86 -10.90
CA HIS A 53 -12.69 -3.81 -9.91
C HIS A 53 -11.70 -4.24 -8.82
N ILE A 54 -11.85 -5.46 -8.29
CA ILE A 54 -10.92 -6.04 -7.31
C ILE A 54 -9.51 -6.13 -7.89
N GLN A 55 -9.37 -6.61 -9.13
CA GLN A 55 -8.07 -6.72 -9.80
C GLN A 55 -7.41 -5.34 -10.02
N LEU A 56 -8.19 -4.33 -10.42
CA LEU A 56 -7.70 -2.96 -10.57
C LEU A 56 -7.24 -2.36 -9.24
N ASN A 57 -7.96 -2.63 -8.15
CA ASN A 57 -7.56 -2.18 -6.81
C ASN A 57 -6.33 -2.93 -6.29
N LYS A 58 -6.22 -4.24 -6.54
CA LYS A 58 -5.00 -5.01 -6.23
C LYS A 58 -3.77 -4.50 -7.00
N LYS A 59 -3.96 -4.02 -8.23
CA LYS A 59 -2.89 -3.40 -9.02
C LYS A 59 -2.52 -2.02 -8.48
N ASN A 60 -3.51 -1.26 -8.02
CA ASN A 60 -3.34 0.09 -7.49
C ASN A 60 -3.35 0.09 -5.95
N ASN A 61 -2.20 -0.18 -5.34
CA ASN A 61 -2.02 -0.20 -3.87
C ASN A 61 -2.10 1.19 -3.20
N THR A 62 -2.73 2.17 -3.83
CA THR A 62 -2.83 3.54 -3.31
C THR A 62 -4.25 4.05 -3.43
N VAL A 63 -4.66 4.87 -2.47
CA VAL A 63 -5.98 5.50 -2.43
C VAL A 63 -5.85 7.02 -2.37
N GLN A 64 -6.88 7.73 -2.82
CA GLN A 64 -6.90 9.18 -2.67
C GLN A 64 -6.97 9.56 -1.19
N GLY A 65 -6.06 10.45 -0.77
CA GLY A 65 -6.02 10.95 0.59
C GLY A 65 -5.21 12.24 0.70
N PHE A 66 -4.64 12.45 1.88
CA PHE A 66 -3.90 13.65 2.24
C PHE A 66 -2.59 13.29 2.93
N ARG A 67 -1.55 14.07 2.63
CA ARG A 67 -0.27 14.06 3.34
C ARG A 67 0.04 15.46 3.82
N ILE A 68 0.94 15.58 4.80
CA ILE A 68 1.44 16.88 5.21
C ILE A 68 2.85 17.03 4.68
N ARG A 69 3.10 18.08 3.88
CA ARG A 69 4.44 18.42 3.42
C ARG A 69 5.11 19.29 4.45
N ILE A 70 6.25 18.89 4.99
CA ILE A 70 7.00 19.66 6.01
C ILE A 70 8.22 20.39 5.43
N PHE A 71 8.71 19.95 4.27
CA PHE A 71 9.87 20.53 3.60
C PHE A 71 9.69 20.52 2.09
N SER A 72 10.18 21.56 1.43
CA SER A 72 10.30 21.65 -0.02
C SER A 72 11.39 22.67 -0.32
N ASP A 73 12.49 22.24 -0.92
CA ASP A 73 13.58 23.13 -1.31
C ASP A 73 14.34 22.57 -2.52
N SER A 74 15.09 23.43 -3.20
CA SER A 74 15.95 23.08 -4.35
C SER A 74 17.39 23.50 -4.11
N GLY A 75 18.32 22.96 -4.90
CA GLY A 75 19.75 23.28 -4.81
C GLY A 75 20.61 22.18 -4.20
N GLN A 76 21.92 22.42 -4.17
CA GLN A 76 22.94 21.40 -3.85
C GLN A 76 22.76 20.77 -2.45
N GLN A 77 22.38 21.59 -1.46
CA GLN A 77 22.17 21.15 -0.07
C GLN A 77 20.73 20.70 0.22
N ALA A 78 19.81 20.76 -0.76
CA ALA A 78 18.40 20.48 -0.50
C ALA A 78 18.15 19.06 0.01
N ARG A 79 18.92 18.08 -0.49
CA ARG A 79 18.85 16.69 -0.03
C ARG A 79 19.24 16.55 1.44
N GLU A 80 20.34 17.20 1.84
CA GLU A 80 20.83 17.15 3.22
C GLU A 80 19.86 17.85 4.18
N LYS A 81 19.37 19.03 3.82
CA LYS A 81 18.34 19.75 4.60
C LYS A 81 17.04 18.95 4.72
N ALA A 82 16.63 18.27 3.65
CA ALA A 82 15.46 17.39 3.67
C ALA A 82 15.66 16.21 4.64
N ASN A 83 16.86 15.60 4.65
CA ASN A 83 17.19 14.51 5.58
C ASN A 83 17.22 15.00 7.03
N ALA A 84 17.85 16.14 7.30
CA ALA A 84 17.87 16.73 8.64
C ALA A 84 16.46 17.05 9.14
N MET A 85 15.60 17.61 8.27
CA MET A 85 14.21 17.90 8.65
C MET A 85 13.39 16.63 8.91
N ARG A 86 13.60 15.60 8.08
CA ARG A 86 12.98 14.28 8.27
C ARG A 86 13.44 13.64 9.59
N GLY A 87 14.73 13.69 9.90
CA GLY A 87 15.30 13.17 11.14
C GLY A 87 14.66 13.83 12.37
N LYS A 88 14.66 15.17 12.41
CA LYS A 88 14.01 15.93 13.49
C LYS A 88 12.53 15.59 13.66
N PHE A 89 11.82 15.32 12.56
CA PHE A 89 10.42 14.90 12.64
C PHE A 89 10.27 13.50 13.24
N LEU A 90 11.07 12.53 12.78
CA LEU A 90 11.02 11.14 13.24
C LEU A 90 11.46 10.99 14.71
N GLU A 91 12.35 11.85 15.20
CA GLU A 91 12.72 11.90 16.63
C GLU A 91 11.51 12.27 17.51
N ALA A 92 10.66 13.20 17.05
CA ALA A 92 9.49 13.64 17.79
C ALA A 92 8.26 12.73 17.56
N TYR A 93 8.16 12.10 16.40
CA TYR A 93 7.00 11.31 15.96
C TYR A 93 7.44 10.00 15.28
N PRO A 94 7.99 9.04 16.05
CA PRO A 94 8.53 7.80 15.49
C PRO A 94 7.46 6.91 14.84
N ASP A 95 6.22 7.01 15.30
CA ASP A 95 5.09 6.20 14.79
C ASP A 95 4.51 6.73 13.47
N VAL A 96 4.93 7.93 13.02
CA VAL A 96 4.38 8.57 11.82
C VAL A 96 5.32 8.35 10.64
N THR A 97 4.81 7.67 9.60
CA THR A 97 5.59 7.41 8.39
C THR A 97 6.03 8.71 7.70
N SER A 98 7.25 8.73 7.18
CA SER A 98 7.78 9.85 6.39
C SER A 98 8.25 9.41 5.01
N TYR A 99 8.09 10.29 4.03
CA TYR A 99 8.41 10.06 2.62
C TYR A 99 9.26 11.21 2.11
N MET A 100 10.43 10.90 1.56
CA MET A 100 11.23 11.87 0.82
C MET A 100 11.03 11.61 -0.67
N VAL A 101 10.63 12.65 -1.39
CA VAL A 101 10.37 12.59 -2.82
C VAL A 101 11.21 13.63 -3.53
N TYR A 102 11.94 13.21 -4.56
CA TYR A 102 12.63 14.11 -5.45
C TYR A 102 11.76 14.37 -6.68
N ASN A 103 11.27 15.60 -6.80
CA ASN A 103 10.59 16.09 -8.00
C ASN A 103 11.43 17.22 -8.56
N THR A 104 12.26 16.93 -9.55
CA THR A 104 13.20 17.88 -10.15
C THR A 104 12.57 19.27 -10.32
N PRO A 105 13.21 20.34 -9.80
CA PRO A 105 14.51 20.40 -9.11
C PRO A 105 14.44 20.31 -7.57
N ASN A 106 13.29 19.95 -7.00
CA ASN A 106 13.00 20.07 -5.57
C ASN A 106 13.03 18.73 -4.82
N PHE A 107 13.60 18.74 -3.61
CA PHE A 107 13.39 17.71 -2.61
C PHE A 107 12.22 18.08 -1.70
N LYS A 108 11.27 17.17 -1.57
CA LYS A 108 10.08 17.33 -0.73
C LYS A 108 10.06 16.25 0.35
N VAL A 109 9.60 16.63 1.54
CA VAL A 109 9.36 15.67 2.63
C VAL A 109 7.89 15.72 3.00
N TYR A 110 7.23 14.58 2.88
CA TYR A 110 5.86 14.35 3.29
C TYR A 110 5.83 13.45 4.51
N ILE A 111 4.80 13.61 5.33
CA ILE A 111 4.56 12.78 6.51
C ILE A 111 3.10 12.32 6.55
N GLY A 112 2.92 11.14 7.14
CA GLY A 112 1.64 10.48 7.35
C GLY A 112 0.91 10.12 6.06
N ASP A 113 -0.11 9.30 6.24
CA ASP A 113 -1.08 8.92 5.21
C ASP A 113 -2.47 9.11 5.86
N TYR A 114 -3.21 10.16 5.46
CA TYR A 114 -4.49 10.51 6.08
C TYR A 114 -5.63 10.35 5.09
N ARG A 115 -6.67 9.59 5.47
CA ARG A 115 -7.79 9.30 4.57
C ARG A 115 -8.70 10.52 4.42
N THR A 116 -8.82 11.32 5.48
CA THR A 116 -9.67 12.51 5.52
C THR A 116 -8.87 13.78 5.79
N LYS A 117 -9.38 14.93 5.30
CA LYS A 117 -8.77 16.24 5.56
C LYS A 117 -8.79 16.59 7.06
N SER A 118 -9.79 16.10 7.80
CA SER A 118 -9.92 16.32 9.25
C SER A 118 -8.79 15.65 10.03
N GLU A 119 -8.45 14.40 9.70
CA GLU A 119 -7.30 13.69 10.27
C GLU A 119 -5.99 14.42 10.01
N ALA A 120 -5.77 14.83 8.75
CA ALA A 120 -4.59 15.60 8.38
C ALA A 120 -4.52 16.94 9.13
N LEU A 121 -5.67 17.61 9.34
CA LEU A 121 -5.74 18.85 10.09
C LEU A 121 -5.38 18.67 11.57
N LYS A 122 -5.79 17.55 12.18
CA LYS A 122 -5.45 17.22 13.57
C LYS A 122 -3.93 17.12 13.73
N MET A 123 -3.26 16.35 12.88
CA MET A 123 -1.80 16.24 12.92
C MET A 123 -1.12 17.57 12.58
N TYR A 124 -1.62 18.28 11.56
CA TYR A 124 -1.06 19.56 11.15
C TYR A 124 -1.01 20.55 12.33
N LYS A 125 -2.09 20.68 13.10
CA LYS A 125 -2.15 21.55 14.28
C LYS A 125 -1.14 21.17 15.36
N GLN A 126 -0.82 19.88 15.51
CA GLN A 126 0.18 19.41 16.49
C GLN A 126 1.59 19.84 16.09
N ILE A 127 1.92 19.78 14.80
CA ILE A 127 3.29 20.01 14.32
C ILE A 127 3.53 21.45 13.87
N GLN A 128 2.48 22.24 13.61
CA GLN A 128 2.56 23.58 13.02
C GLN A 128 3.53 24.50 13.76
N LYS A 129 3.60 24.40 15.09
CA LYS A 129 4.52 25.20 15.92
C LYS A 129 5.99 24.85 15.66
N ALA A 130 6.31 23.56 15.51
CA ALA A 130 7.68 23.09 15.27
C ALA A 130 8.07 23.15 13.78
N PHE A 131 7.08 23.09 12.88
CA PHE A 131 7.25 23.07 11.42
C PHE A 131 6.34 24.12 10.77
N PRO A 132 6.69 25.41 10.83
CA PRO A 132 5.84 26.49 10.33
C PRO A 132 5.64 26.46 8.81
N LYS A 133 6.57 25.84 8.07
CA LYS A 133 6.48 25.64 6.61
C LYS A 133 5.61 24.45 6.21
N ALA A 134 5.02 23.75 7.19
CA ALA A 134 4.18 22.59 6.92
C ALA A 134 2.84 23.00 6.28
N PHE A 135 2.29 22.16 5.41
CA PHE A 135 0.92 22.30 4.94
C PHE A 135 0.35 20.99 4.36
N ILE A 136 -0.98 20.93 4.29
CA ILE A 136 -1.73 19.74 3.85
C ILE A 136 -1.79 19.70 2.31
N VAL A 137 -1.48 18.55 1.73
CA VAL A 137 -1.48 18.29 0.29
C VAL A 137 -2.36 17.08 -0.01
N SER A 138 -3.17 17.17 -1.07
CA SER A 138 -3.90 16.03 -1.61
C SER A 138 -2.94 15.12 -2.38
N ASP A 139 -2.85 13.84 -2.01
CA ASP A 139 -1.91 12.89 -2.62
C ASP A 139 -2.48 11.46 -2.59
N LYS A 140 -1.85 10.56 -3.35
CA LYS A 140 -2.12 9.13 -3.28
C LYS A 140 -1.39 8.54 -2.07
N ILE A 141 -2.16 8.10 -1.09
CA ILE A 141 -1.67 7.55 0.17
C ILE A 141 -1.69 6.02 0.14
N ASN A 142 -0.91 5.41 1.03
CA ASN A 142 -1.02 3.98 1.25
C ASN A 142 -2.23 3.72 2.15
N PRO A 143 -3.11 2.76 1.80
CA PRO A 143 -4.15 2.34 2.72
C PRO A 143 -3.53 1.73 3.99
N PRO A 144 -4.25 1.77 5.12
CA PRO A 144 -3.81 1.10 6.34
C PRO A 144 -3.59 -0.39 6.07
N LYS A 145 -2.57 -0.97 6.71
CA LYS A 145 -2.33 -2.42 6.66
C LYS A 145 -3.47 -3.12 7.40
N LEU A 146 -4.07 -4.12 6.76
CA LEU A 146 -5.12 -4.99 7.30
C LEU A 146 -4.51 -6.13 8.11
#